data_AF-A0A7X7KRT2-F1
#
_entry.id   AF-A0A7X7KRT2-F1
#
_cell.length_a   1.000
_cell.length_b   1.000
_cell.length_c   1.000
_cell.angle_alpha   90.00
_cell.angle_beta   90.00
_cell.angle_gamma   90.00
#
_symmetry.space_group_name_H-M   'P 1'
#
loop_
_entity.id
_entity.type
_entity.pdbx_description
1 polymer ?
#
loop_
_entity_poly.entity_id
_entity_poly.type
_entity_poly.pdbx_seq_one_letter_code
_entity_poly.pdbx_strand_id
1 'polypeptide(L)'
;MLLVNGIPLVIGEYKSYLASSKDWREAVLQLHRYQRQAPLILASNVFCVAADEDEFRYGTVLFHDAGKEDIERHMDIWGRWLSLYPERKGYWNEPEADDPDDPLEVPVKGLLRLRPCHVLDFLQHFVVFETKKGRTTKKIARYQQFEAANDIVDRVVALYGRDADPQERTGLVWHTQGSGKTLTMVYTGHKLRRHPALGNPTVLIVVDRRDLKTQVGDDFDACDYPNVEKALGVEDLKRRLRTGWRGTLVTTIQSFQKMDDLEPIDRDDIICLVDECHRTQKSARGT
;
A
#
# COMPACT_ATOMS: atom_id res chain seq x y z
N MET A 1 5.98 -19.92 -12.73
CA MET A 1 5.86 -19.66 -11.26
C MET A 1 7.17 -19.11 -10.76
N LEU A 2 7.13 -18.23 -9.76
CA LEU A 2 8.31 -17.72 -9.05
C LEU A 2 8.30 -18.27 -7.63
N LEU A 3 9.36 -19.00 -7.30
CA LEU A 3 9.55 -19.67 -6.02
C LEU A 3 10.59 -18.91 -5.18
N VAL A 4 10.33 -18.75 -3.89
CA VAL A 4 11.35 -18.34 -2.90
C VAL A 4 11.48 -19.46 -1.89
N ASN A 5 12.68 -20.05 -1.79
CA ASN A 5 12.95 -21.21 -0.91
C ASN A 5 11.95 -22.37 -1.11
N GLY A 6 11.52 -22.61 -2.35
CA GLY A 6 10.53 -23.64 -2.69
C GLY A 6 9.05 -23.24 -2.47
N ILE A 7 8.78 -22.05 -1.95
CA ILE A 7 7.43 -21.55 -1.70
C ILE A 7 6.91 -20.75 -2.92
N PRO A 8 5.73 -21.08 -3.48
CA PRO A 8 5.17 -20.39 -4.65
C PRO A 8 4.57 -19.02 -4.29
N LEU A 9 5.39 -17.98 -4.39
CA LEU A 9 4.97 -16.60 -4.11
C LEU A 9 4.28 -15.94 -5.31
N VAL A 10 4.67 -16.26 -6.55
CA VAL A 10 3.99 -15.73 -7.75
C VAL A 10 3.61 -16.85 -8.69
N ILE A 11 2.36 -16.86 -9.11
CA ILE A 11 1.84 -17.78 -10.12
C ILE A 11 1.46 -16.96 -11.34
N GLY A 12 2.08 -17.27 -12.47
CA GLY A 12 1.82 -16.62 -13.75
C GLY A 12 1.11 -17.58 -14.68
N GLU A 13 0.13 -17.08 -15.43
CA GLU A 13 -0.50 -17.76 -16.55
C GLU A 13 -0.36 -16.88 -17.78
N TYR A 14 0.12 -17.46 -18.88
CA TYR A 14 0.27 -16.79 -20.17
C TYR A 14 -0.70 -17.40 -21.18
N LYS A 15 -1.31 -16.56 -22.02
CA LYS A 15 -2.15 -16.98 -23.15
C LYS A 15 -1.53 -16.49 -24.44
N SER A 16 -1.69 -17.29 -25.48
CA SER A 16 -1.41 -16.84 -26.83
C SER A 16 -2.73 -16.53 -27.51
N TYR A 17 -2.95 -15.25 -27.78
CA TYR A 17 -4.07 -14.79 -28.58
C TYR A 17 -3.98 -15.38 -29.99
N LEU A 18 -2.76 -15.42 -30.57
CA LEU A 18 -2.51 -15.94 -31.91
C LEU A 18 -2.86 -17.44 -32.04
N ALA A 19 -2.58 -18.24 -31.01
CA ALA A 19 -2.79 -19.68 -31.05
C ALA A 19 -4.20 -20.10 -30.60
N SER A 20 -4.87 -19.31 -29.76
CA SER A 20 -6.07 -19.77 -29.06
C SER A 20 -7.21 -18.76 -28.94
N SER A 21 -7.07 -17.55 -29.51
CA SER A 21 -8.02 -16.43 -29.38
C SER A 21 -8.37 -16.07 -27.92
N LYS A 22 -7.49 -16.43 -26.99
CA LYS A 22 -7.61 -16.18 -25.55
C LYS A 22 -6.60 -15.11 -25.15
N ASP A 23 -7.07 -14.15 -24.36
CA ASP A 23 -6.28 -13.05 -23.82
C ASP A 23 -5.96 -13.29 -22.33
N TRP A 24 -5.30 -12.31 -21.71
CA TRP A 24 -4.96 -12.31 -20.28
C TRP A 24 -6.19 -12.53 -19.38
N ARG A 25 -7.41 -12.20 -19.81
CA ARG A 25 -8.64 -12.39 -19.01
C ARG A 25 -8.92 -13.87 -18.80
N GLU A 26 -8.73 -14.69 -19.84
CA GLU A 26 -8.83 -16.15 -19.69
C GLU A 26 -7.71 -16.70 -18.79
N ALA A 27 -6.54 -16.05 -18.75
CA ALA A 27 -5.49 -16.37 -17.80
C ALA A 27 -5.96 -16.11 -16.35
N VAL A 28 -6.63 -14.98 -16.08
CA VAL A 28 -7.24 -14.68 -14.77
C VAL A 28 -8.30 -15.71 -14.38
N LEU A 29 -9.16 -16.10 -15.33
CA LEU A 29 -10.16 -17.15 -15.10
C LEU A 29 -9.50 -18.49 -14.76
N GLN A 30 -8.40 -18.83 -15.43
CA GLN A 30 -7.63 -20.05 -15.15
C GLN A 30 -6.99 -20.04 -13.76
N LEU A 31 -6.44 -18.91 -13.33
CA LEU A 31 -5.88 -18.76 -11.98
C LEU A 31 -6.95 -18.94 -10.90
N HIS A 32 -8.17 -18.46 -11.13
CA HIS A 32 -9.31 -18.77 -10.24
C HIS A 32 -9.74 -20.24 -10.32
N ARG A 33 -9.59 -20.93 -11.46
CA ARG A 33 -9.79 -22.39 -11.53
C ARG A 33 -8.79 -23.13 -10.65
N TYR A 34 -7.52 -22.73 -10.66
CA TYR A 34 -6.50 -23.30 -9.77
C TYR A 34 -6.85 -23.08 -8.30
N GLN A 35 -7.34 -21.89 -7.93
CA GLN A 35 -7.78 -21.61 -6.57
C GLN A 35 -8.88 -22.56 -6.08
N ARG A 36 -9.81 -22.95 -6.97
CA ARG A 36 -10.89 -23.89 -6.63
C ARG A 36 -10.43 -25.35 -6.60
N GLN A 37 -9.57 -25.74 -7.52
CA GLN A 37 -9.16 -27.14 -7.71
C GLN A 37 -7.98 -27.55 -6.82
N ALA A 38 -7.07 -26.62 -6.54
CA ALA A 38 -5.84 -26.86 -5.80
C ALA A 38 -5.48 -25.65 -4.91
N PRO A 39 -6.33 -25.26 -3.94
CA PRO A 39 -6.14 -24.05 -3.13
C PRO A 39 -4.80 -23.99 -2.40
N LEU A 40 -4.20 -25.14 -2.06
CA LEU A 40 -2.91 -25.22 -1.40
C LEU A 40 -1.76 -24.59 -2.21
N ILE A 41 -1.85 -24.59 -3.54
CA ILE A 41 -0.83 -23.97 -4.41
C ILE A 41 -0.78 -22.45 -4.27
N LEU A 42 -1.91 -21.86 -3.86
CA LEU A 42 -2.11 -20.41 -3.73
C LEU A 42 -2.14 -19.96 -2.26
N ALA A 43 -2.00 -20.89 -1.29
CA ALA A 43 -2.03 -20.57 0.13
C ALA A 43 -0.92 -19.59 0.56
N SER A 44 0.26 -19.70 -0.04
CA SER A 44 1.43 -18.84 0.21
C SER A 44 1.65 -17.79 -0.88
N ASN A 45 0.76 -17.74 -1.87
CA ASN A 45 0.86 -16.79 -2.96
C ASN A 45 0.87 -15.35 -2.42
N VAL A 46 1.61 -14.46 -3.07
CA VAL A 46 1.62 -13.01 -2.83
C VAL A 46 0.73 -12.34 -3.87
N PHE A 47 0.98 -12.61 -5.15
CA PHE A 47 0.12 -12.18 -6.26
C PHE A 47 0.26 -13.12 -7.45
N CYS A 48 -0.62 -12.94 -8.42
CA CYS A 48 -0.60 -13.67 -9.67
C CYS A 48 -0.31 -12.73 -10.84
N VAL A 49 0.15 -13.32 -11.94
CA VAL A 49 0.39 -12.66 -13.22
C VAL A 49 -0.50 -13.30 -14.28
N ALA A 50 -1.15 -12.47 -15.09
CA ALA A 50 -1.96 -12.85 -16.22
C ALA A 50 -1.46 -12.05 -17.42
N ALA A 51 -0.97 -12.74 -18.45
CA ALA A 51 -0.36 -12.08 -19.60
C ALA A 51 -0.74 -12.73 -20.93
N ASP A 52 -0.62 -11.96 -22.00
CA ASP A 52 -0.65 -12.39 -23.39
C ASP A 52 0.41 -11.62 -24.20
N GLU A 53 0.35 -11.66 -25.53
CA GLU A 53 1.29 -10.93 -26.40
C GLU A 53 1.26 -9.40 -26.19
N ASP A 54 0.13 -8.82 -25.78
CA ASP A 54 -0.11 -7.37 -25.76
C ASP A 54 -0.22 -6.80 -24.34
N GLU A 55 -0.49 -7.65 -23.34
CA GLU A 55 -0.83 -7.23 -21.99
C GLU A 55 -0.09 -8.04 -20.91
N PHE A 56 0.41 -7.34 -19.90
CA PHE A 56 0.82 -7.93 -18.63
C PHE A 56 0.02 -7.32 -17.50
N ARG A 57 -0.78 -8.14 -16.82
CA ARG A 57 -1.55 -7.75 -15.65
C ARG A 57 -1.09 -8.54 -14.43
N TYR A 58 -1.12 -7.89 -13.28
CA TYR A 58 -0.95 -8.55 -11.99
C TYR A 58 -2.12 -8.24 -11.08
N GLY A 59 -2.37 -9.15 -10.15
CA GLY A 59 -3.47 -9.01 -9.22
C GLY A 59 -3.52 -10.17 -8.23
N THR A 60 -4.58 -10.20 -7.45
CA THR A 60 -4.87 -11.30 -6.53
C THR A 60 -6.02 -12.14 -7.09
N VAL A 61 -6.15 -13.36 -6.61
CA VAL A 61 -7.35 -14.18 -6.83
C VAL A 61 -8.27 -14.08 -5.62
N LEU A 62 -9.58 -14.20 -5.85
CA LEU A 62 -10.55 -14.37 -4.78
C LEU A 62 -10.42 -15.74 -4.11
N PHE A 63 -11.11 -15.97 -3.00
CA PHE A 63 -11.12 -17.26 -2.32
C PHE A 63 -11.93 -18.32 -3.11
N HIS A 64 -11.79 -19.59 -2.72
CA HIS A 64 -12.27 -20.75 -3.48
C HIS A 64 -13.81 -20.82 -3.63
N ASP A 65 -14.54 -20.08 -2.80
CA ASP A 65 -16.00 -19.96 -2.79
C ASP A 65 -16.53 -18.82 -3.68
N ALA A 66 -15.64 -18.05 -4.33
CA ALA A 66 -16.04 -16.92 -5.16
C ALA A 66 -16.87 -17.33 -6.38
N GLY A 67 -18.01 -16.65 -6.56
CA GLY A 67 -18.90 -16.83 -7.70
C GLY A 67 -18.33 -16.23 -8.99
N LYS A 68 -18.90 -16.63 -10.13
CA LYS A 68 -18.47 -16.16 -11.46
C LYS A 68 -18.55 -14.63 -11.59
N GLU A 69 -19.66 -14.03 -11.18
CA GLU A 69 -19.87 -12.58 -11.23
C GLU A 69 -18.89 -11.81 -10.33
N ASP A 70 -18.52 -12.39 -9.17
CA ASP A 70 -17.53 -11.78 -8.29
C ASP A 70 -16.14 -11.79 -8.94
N ILE A 71 -15.78 -12.89 -9.62
CA ILE A 71 -14.52 -12.99 -10.36
C ILE A 71 -14.48 -12.00 -11.52
N GLU A 72 -15.57 -11.85 -12.27
CA GLU A 72 -15.67 -10.88 -13.37
C GLU A 72 -15.48 -9.44 -12.86
N ARG A 73 -16.16 -9.05 -11.77
CA ARG A 73 -15.97 -7.73 -11.15
C ARG A 73 -14.56 -7.55 -10.58
N HIS A 74 -13.98 -8.61 -10.01
CA HIS A 74 -12.63 -8.57 -9.46
C HIS A 74 -11.56 -8.47 -10.55
N MET A 75 -11.87 -8.84 -11.79
CA MET A 75 -10.96 -8.69 -12.91
C MET A 75 -10.58 -7.22 -13.16
N ASP A 76 -11.49 -6.27 -12.88
CA ASP A 76 -11.25 -4.83 -13.04
C ASP A 76 -10.13 -4.28 -12.15
N ILE A 77 -9.79 -5.00 -11.07
CA ILE A 77 -8.71 -4.58 -10.18
C ILE A 77 -7.33 -5.11 -10.61
N TRP A 78 -7.26 -5.96 -11.63
CA TRP A 78 -6.00 -6.43 -12.21
C TRP A 78 -5.32 -5.30 -12.99
N GLY A 79 -4.16 -4.87 -12.49
CA GLY A 79 -3.49 -3.67 -12.95
C GLY A 79 -2.30 -3.95 -13.86
N ARG A 80 -1.94 -2.96 -14.69
CA ARG A 80 -0.61 -2.89 -15.32
C ARG A 80 0.42 -2.48 -14.27
N TRP A 81 1.66 -2.90 -14.48
CA TRP A 81 2.81 -2.37 -13.76
C TRP A 81 3.62 -1.48 -14.71
N LEU A 82 3.71 -0.18 -14.41
CA LEU A 82 4.25 0.84 -15.31
C LEU A 82 5.54 1.50 -14.77
N SER A 83 6.23 0.83 -13.86
CA SER A 83 7.34 1.41 -13.09
C SER A 83 8.60 0.56 -13.19
N LEU A 84 9.77 1.21 -13.26
CA LEU A 84 11.08 0.59 -13.09
C LEU A 84 11.73 1.08 -11.80
N TYR A 85 10.94 1.31 -10.75
CA TYR A 85 11.45 1.80 -9.47
C TYR A 85 12.45 0.81 -8.82
N PRO A 86 13.57 1.30 -8.25
CA PRO A 86 13.90 2.71 -8.02
C PRO A 86 14.61 3.43 -9.17
N GLU A 87 15.01 2.72 -10.22
CA GLU A 87 15.83 3.26 -11.31
C GLU A 87 15.09 4.31 -12.15
N ARG A 88 13.81 4.07 -12.47
CA ARG A 88 12.93 5.04 -13.13
C ARG A 88 11.51 4.93 -12.55
N LYS A 89 10.99 6.06 -12.07
CA LYS A 89 9.61 6.18 -11.58
C LYS A 89 8.65 6.22 -12.76
N GLY A 90 7.56 5.47 -12.66
CA GLY A 90 6.54 5.43 -13.71
C GLY A 90 5.56 6.59 -13.55
N TYR A 91 5.44 7.43 -14.57
CA TYR A 91 4.42 8.47 -14.61
C TYR A 91 3.34 8.09 -15.63
N TRP A 92 2.08 8.05 -15.19
CA TRP A 92 0.95 7.72 -16.06
C TRP A 92 0.73 8.71 -17.21
N ASN A 93 1.41 9.85 -17.20
CA ASN A 93 1.30 10.93 -18.18
C ASN A 93 2.57 11.07 -19.05
N GLU A 94 3.50 10.13 -18.98
CA GLU A 94 4.59 10.03 -19.94
C GLU A 94 4.08 9.39 -21.24
N PRO A 95 4.44 9.89 -22.43
CA PRO A 95 4.00 9.31 -23.70
C PRO A 95 4.27 7.80 -23.83
N GLU A 96 5.38 7.35 -23.26
CA GLU A 96 5.79 5.93 -23.25
C GLU A 96 4.90 5.05 -22.35
N ALA A 97 4.07 5.65 -21.47
CA ALA A 97 3.11 4.92 -20.66
C ALA A 97 1.85 4.52 -21.43
N ASP A 98 1.50 5.26 -22.49
CA ASP A 98 0.34 4.99 -23.34
C ASP A 98 0.66 3.95 -24.43
N ASP A 99 1.90 3.93 -24.94
CA ASP A 99 2.35 3.03 -26.01
C ASP A 99 3.78 2.49 -25.73
N PRO A 100 3.92 1.47 -24.87
CA PRO A 100 5.23 0.90 -24.56
C PRO A 100 5.74 0.04 -25.73
N ASP A 101 7.05 0.17 -26.06
CA ASP A 101 7.71 -0.65 -27.10
C ASP A 101 7.56 -2.16 -26.85
N ASP A 102 7.64 -2.59 -25.59
CA ASP A 102 7.34 -3.96 -25.14
C ASP A 102 6.46 -3.89 -23.87
N PRO A 103 5.17 -4.27 -23.96
CA PRO A 103 4.24 -4.21 -22.81
C PRO A 103 4.60 -5.19 -21.68
N LEU A 104 5.47 -6.17 -21.93
CA LEU A 104 5.93 -7.15 -20.95
C LEU A 104 7.23 -6.71 -20.26
N GLU A 105 8.06 -5.91 -20.92
CA GLU A 105 9.40 -5.56 -20.44
C GLU A 105 9.35 -4.83 -19.09
N VAL A 106 8.58 -3.73 -19.01
CA VAL A 106 8.45 -2.92 -17.80
C VAL A 106 7.94 -3.73 -16.60
N PRO A 107 6.85 -4.51 -16.69
CA PRO A 107 6.43 -5.36 -15.58
C PRO A 107 7.46 -6.41 -15.18
N VAL A 108 8.12 -7.07 -16.14
CA VAL A 108 9.11 -8.11 -15.83
C VAL A 108 10.34 -7.53 -15.13
N LYS A 109 10.85 -6.39 -15.62
CA LYS A 109 12.01 -5.70 -15.04
C LYS A 109 11.68 -4.86 -13.80
N GLY A 110 10.43 -4.42 -13.65
CA GLY A 110 10.00 -3.51 -12.60
C GLY A 110 9.29 -4.18 -11.42
N LEU A 111 8.30 -5.04 -11.68
CA LEU A 111 7.53 -5.74 -10.63
C LEU A 111 8.31 -6.94 -10.11
N LEU A 112 8.77 -7.79 -11.03
CA LEU A 112 9.52 -9.01 -10.68
C LEU A 112 11.01 -8.71 -10.48
N ARG A 113 11.50 -7.60 -11.05
CA ARG A 113 12.89 -7.14 -10.96
C ARG A 113 13.92 -8.23 -11.22
N LEU A 114 13.55 -9.15 -12.11
CA LEU A 114 14.32 -10.33 -12.50
C LEU A 114 14.86 -11.18 -11.33
N ARG A 115 14.38 -11.00 -10.09
CA ARG A 115 14.91 -11.66 -8.90
C ARG A 115 13.81 -11.94 -7.86
N PRO A 116 13.68 -13.20 -7.39
CA PRO A 116 12.65 -13.59 -6.42
C PRO A 116 12.64 -12.81 -5.10
N CYS A 117 13.81 -12.35 -4.64
CA CYS A 117 13.92 -11.60 -3.39
C CYS A 117 13.11 -10.29 -3.38
N HIS A 118 12.84 -9.70 -4.54
CA HIS A 118 12.06 -8.45 -4.60
C HIS A 118 10.57 -8.65 -4.34
N VAL A 119 10.06 -9.88 -4.49
CA VAL A 119 8.70 -10.23 -4.06
C VAL A 119 8.60 -10.27 -2.53
N LEU A 120 9.72 -10.38 -1.80
CA LEU A 120 9.70 -10.38 -0.33
C LEU A 120 9.26 -9.05 0.25
N ASP A 121 9.56 -7.93 -0.39
CA ASP A 121 9.05 -6.61 0.03
C ASP A 121 7.51 -6.59 -0.10
N PHE A 122 6.98 -7.14 -1.19
CA PHE A 122 5.53 -7.28 -1.35
C PHE A 122 4.90 -8.19 -0.31
N LEU A 123 5.50 -9.36 -0.08
CA LEU A 123 5.06 -10.32 0.93
C LEU A 123 5.03 -9.69 2.32
N GLN A 124 6.06 -8.91 2.66
CA GLN A 124 6.19 -8.33 3.99
C GLN A 124 5.30 -7.11 4.19
N HIS A 125 5.06 -6.28 3.16
CA HIS A 125 4.57 -4.92 3.37
C HIS A 125 3.44 -4.46 2.44
N PHE A 126 3.22 -5.11 1.30
CA PHE A 126 2.32 -4.61 0.25
C PHE A 126 1.16 -5.54 -0.10
N VAL A 127 0.85 -6.49 0.77
CA VAL A 127 -0.35 -7.33 0.71
C VAL A 127 -1.17 -7.11 1.98
N VAL A 128 -2.48 -6.92 1.80
CA VAL A 128 -3.44 -6.82 2.92
C VAL A 128 -4.64 -7.72 2.66
N PHE A 129 -5.24 -8.24 3.72
CA PHE A 129 -6.49 -8.97 3.69
C PHE A 129 -7.57 -8.08 4.27
N GLU A 130 -8.43 -7.53 3.41
CA GLU A 130 -9.52 -6.65 3.81
C GLU A 130 -10.79 -7.46 4.06
N THR A 131 -11.33 -7.40 5.27
CA THR A 131 -12.61 -8.04 5.64
C THR A 131 -13.71 -7.00 5.73
N LYS A 132 -14.68 -7.04 4.80
CA LYS A 132 -15.86 -6.17 4.79
C LYS A 132 -17.13 -7.00 4.68
N LYS A 133 -18.11 -6.74 5.57
CA LYS A 133 -19.41 -7.46 5.60
C LYS A 133 -19.24 -8.99 5.60
N GLY A 134 -18.27 -9.50 6.35
CA GLY A 134 -17.97 -10.94 6.44
C GLY A 134 -17.23 -11.54 5.23
N ARG A 135 -16.89 -10.74 4.21
CA ARG A 135 -16.12 -11.19 3.05
C ARG A 135 -14.68 -10.69 3.15
N THR A 136 -13.73 -11.60 3.07
CA THR A 136 -12.30 -11.28 3.05
C THR A 136 -11.81 -11.21 1.62
N THR A 137 -11.11 -10.13 1.26
CA THR A 137 -10.50 -9.95 -0.05
C THR A 137 -9.02 -9.64 0.13
N LYS A 138 -8.17 -10.40 -0.55
CA LYS A 138 -6.74 -10.11 -0.60
C LYS A 138 -6.49 -8.98 -1.60
N LYS A 139 -5.76 -7.94 -1.19
CA LYS A 139 -5.34 -6.83 -2.04
C LYS A 139 -3.81 -6.75 -2.09
N ILE A 140 -3.30 -6.26 -3.21
CA ILE A 140 -1.88 -5.94 -3.39
C ILE A 140 -1.73 -4.47 -3.79
N ALA A 141 -0.60 -3.86 -3.42
CA ALA A 141 -0.30 -2.48 -3.79
C ALA A 141 -0.18 -2.29 -5.30
N ARG A 142 -0.68 -1.13 -5.77
CA ARG A 142 -0.42 -0.61 -7.11
C ARG A 142 0.99 0.00 -7.19
N TYR A 143 1.55 0.12 -8.39
CA TYR A 143 2.92 0.63 -8.56
C TYR A 143 3.12 2.01 -7.89
N GLN A 144 2.18 2.94 -8.06
CA GLN A 144 2.24 4.25 -7.43
C GLN A 144 2.15 4.20 -5.89
N GLN A 145 1.42 3.23 -5.33
CA GLN A 145 1.33 3.05 -3.88
C GLN A 145 2.62 2.45 -3.32
N PHE A 146 3.23 1.53 -4.07
CA PHE A 146 4.51 0.93 -3.76
C PHE A 146 5.64 1.98 -3.77
N GLU A 147 5.72 2.79 -4.83
CA GLU A 147 6.69 3.88 -4.94
C GLU A 147 6.53 4.90 -3.81
N ALA A 148 5.31 5.40 -3.59
CA ALA A 148 5.06 6.41 -2.57
C ALA A 148 5.41 5.92 -1.16
N ALA A 149 5.03 4.69 -0.81
CA ALA A 149 5.35 4.13 0.50
C ALA A 149 6.86 3.94 0.70
N ASN A 150 7.58 3.47 -0.33
CA ASN A 150 9.02 3.30 -0.26
C ASN A 150 9.74 4.65 -0.15
N ASP A 151 9.38 5.63 -0.97
CA ASP A 151 9.95 6.98 -0.90
C ASP A 151 9.74 7.64 0.47
N ILE A 152 8.56 7.47 1.08
CA ILE A 152 8.28 7.97 2.43
C ILE A 152 9.20 7.29 3.44
N VAL A 153 9.26 5.96 3.43
CA VAL A 153 10.06 5.18 4.39
C VAL A 153 11.53 5.52 4.24
N ASP A 154 12.06 5.56 3.02
CA ASP A 154 13.46 5.85 2.74
C ASP A 154 13.84 7.25 3.23
N ARG A 155 12.97 8.26 3.00
CA ARG A 155 13.19 9.61 3.53
C ARG A 155 13.19 9.64 5.06
N VAL A 156 12.21 8.98 5.69
CA VAL A 156 12.13 8.92 7.16
C VAL A 156 13.38 8.28 7.74
N VAL A 157 13.80 7.14 7.20
CA VAL A 157 15.00 6.41 7.67
C VAL A 157 16.28 7.22 7.42
N ALA A 158 16.39 7.90 6.28
CA ALA A 158 17.56 8.71 5.96
C ALA A 158 17.74 9.91 6.89
N LEU A 159 16.64 10.49 7.40
CA LEU A 159 16.65 11.65 8.29
C LEU A 159 16.54 11.28 9.78
N TYR A 160 16.27 10.02 10.10
CA TYR A 160 16.11 9.56 11.49
C TYR A 160 17.38 9.77 12.31
N GLY A 161 17.25 10.50 13.43
CA GLY A 161 18.33 10.84 14.35
C GLY A 161 19.31 11.89 13.82
N ARG A 162 18.99 12.58 12.72
CA ARG A 162 19.85 13.61 12.11
C ARG A 162 19.33 15.00 12.41
N ASP A 163 20.24 15.96 12.54
CA ASP A 163 19.84 17.36 12.50
C ASP A 163 19.54 17.74 11.03
N ALA A 164 18.31 18.14 10.75
CA ALA A 164 17.82 18.43 9.40
C ALA A 164 16.72 19.49 9.48
N ASP A 165 16.62 20.34 8.45
CA ASP A 165 15.64 21.41 8.43
C ASP A 165 14.22 20.81 8.49
N PRO A 166 13.27 21.41 9.26
CA PRO A 166 11.89 20.95 9.29
C PRO A 166 11.26 20.76 7.91
N GLN A 167 11.65 21.58 6.92
CA GLN A 167 11.18 21.48 5.55
C GLN A 167 11.63 20.18 4.87
N GLU A 168 12.84 19.69 5.15
CA GLU A 168 13.37 18.42 4.61
C GLU A 168 12.63 17.20 5.20
N ARG A 169 12.12 17.34 6.42
CA ARG A 169 11.31 16.34 7.13
C ARG A 169 9.85 16.28 6.67
N THR A 170 9.45 17.14 5.73
CA THR A 170 8.09 17.16 5.17
C THR A 170 8.07 16.66 3.72
N GLY A 171 6.91 16.13 3.31
CA GLY A 171 6.69 15.68 1.94
C GLY A 171 5.22 15.75 1.56
N LEU A 172 4.95 15.77 0.26
CA LEU A 172 3.59 15.75 -0.30
C LEU A 172 3.48 14.59 -1.30
N VAL A 173 2.51 13.72 -1.07
CA VAL A 173 2.12 12.68 -2.02
C VAL A 173 0.81 13.10 -2.69
N TRP A 174 0.84 13.28 -4.01
CA TRP A 174 -0.32 13.68 -4.79
C TRP A 174 -1.02 12.47 -5.40
N HIS A 175 -2.21 12.16 -4.91
CA HIS A 175 -3.03 11.04 -5.37
C HIS A 175 -4.36 11.55 -5.92
N THR A 176 -4.81 10.98 -7.04
CA THR A 176 -6.18 11.17 -7.52
C THR A 176 -7.19 10.53 -6.57
N GLN A 177 -8.44 11.01 -6.58
CA GLN A 177 -9.52 10.40 -5.80
C GLN A 177 -9.78 8.97 -6.29
N GLY A 178 -9.97 8.03 -5.36
CA GLY A 178 -10.17 6.60 -5.70
C GLY A 178 -8.89 5.81 -6.04
N SER A 179 -7.70 6.45 -6.01
CA SER A 179 -6.42 5.76 -6.25
C SER A 179 -5.96 4.83 -5.12
N GLY A 180 -6.64 4.85 -3.97
CA GLY A 180 -6.29 4.05 -2.79
C GLY A 180 -5.30 4.74 -1.85
N LYS A 181 -5.54 6.01 -1.48
CA LYS A 181 -4.73 6.77 -0.51
C LYS A 181 -4.64 6.05 0.84
N THR A 182 -5.77 5.58 1.37
CA THR A 182 -5.83 4.84 2.64
C THR A 182 -4.93 3.61 2.62
N LEU A 183 -4.99 2.79 1.56
CA LEU A 183 -4.11 1.63 1.41
C LEU A 183 -2.63 2.04 1.36
N THR A 184 -2.30 3.18 0.75
CA THR A 184 -0.93 3.70 0.73
C THR A 184 -0.44 4.02 2.13
N MET A 185 -1.28 4.61 2.98
CA MET A 185 -0.96 4.86 4.40
C MET A 185 -0.83 3.56 5.19
N VAL A 186 -1.69 2.56 4.92
CA VAL A 186 -1.60 1.22 5.52
C VAL A 186 -0.24 0.58 5.21
N TYR A 187 0.16 0.53 3.94
CA TYR A 187 1.46 -0.03 3.53
C TYR A 187 2.64 0.75 4.13
N THR A 188 2.58 2.08 4.06
CA THR A 188 3.60 2.98 4.63
C THR A 188 3.74 2.75 6.14
N GLY A 189 2.64 2.78 6.88
CA GLY A 189 2.64 2.56 8.31
C GLY A 189 3.16 1.16 8.67
N HIS A 190 2.78 0.13 7.92
CA HIS A 190 3.22 -1.24 8.17
C HIS A 190 4.75 -1.36 8.03
N LYS A 191 5.30 -0.74 6.98
CA LYS A 191 6.74 -0.73 6.69
C LYS A 191 7.52 0.09 7.72
N LEU A 192 7.05 1.30 8.06
CA LEU A 192 7.66 2.14 9.11
C LEU A 192 7.72 1.42 10.48
N ARG A 193 6.61 0.80 10.89
CA ARG A 193 6.51 0.10 12.19
C ARG A 193 7.47 -1.09 12.31
N ARG A 194 7.77 -1.75 11.19
CA ARG A 194 8.65 -2.92 11.12
C ARG A 194 10.08 -2.60 10.71
N HIS A 195 10.36 -1.36 10.32
CA HIS A 195 11.68 -1.00 9.86
C HIS A 195 12.69 -1.09 11.02
N PRO A 196 13.76 -1.91 10.91
CA PRO A 196 14.68 -2.16 12.02
C PRO A 196 15.33 -0.90 12.58
N ALA A 197 15.62 0.09 11.72
CA ALA A 197 16.25 1.34 12.12
C ALA A 197 15.37 2.23 13.00
N LEU A 198 14.03 2.08 12.94
CA LEU A 198 13.10 2.99 13.61
C LEU A 198 12.61 2.45 14.98
N GLY A 199 12.93 1.21 15.33
CA GLY A 199 12.65 0.65 16.65
C GLY A 199 11.17 0.67 17.03
N ASN A 200 10.24 0.49 16.08
CA ASN A 200 8.78 0.54 16.29
C ASN A 200 8.25 1.96 16.62
N PRO A 201 8.31 2.91 15.67
CA PRO A 201 7.95 4.32 15.90
C PRO A 201 6.48 4.55 16.22
N THR A 202 6.16 5.78 16.60
CA THR A 202 4.80 6.31 16.68
C THR A 202 4.36 6.79 15.30
N VAL A 203 3.35 6.16 14.69
CA VAL A 203 2.78 6.61 13.41
C VAL A 203 1.42 7.26 13.68
N LEU A 204 1.28 8.53 13.34
CA LEU A 204 0.03 9.28 13.48
C LEU A 204 -0.67 9.35 12.13
N ILE A 205 -1.87 8.78 12.04
CA ILE A 205 -2.76 8.98 10.89
C ILE A 205 -3.69 10.15 11.24
N VAL A 206 -3.52 11.27 10.54
CA VAL A 206 -4.24 12.51 10.82
C VAL A 206 -5.24 12.77 9.70
N VAL A 207 -6.51 12.90 10.04
CA VAL A 207 -7.59 13.17 9.08
C VAL A 207 -8.27 14.50 9.39
N ASP A 208 -8.97 15.08 8.40
CA ASP A 208 -9.64 16.36 8.62
C ASP A 208 -10.84 16.24 9.59
N ARG A 209 -11.69 15.22 9.51
CA ARG A 209 -12.95 15.16 10.29
C ARG A 209 -13.14 13.87 11.09
N ARG A 210 -14.04 13.92 12.08
CA ARG A 210 -14.31 12.80 13.03
C ARG A 210 -14.97 11.59 12.37
N ASP A 211 -15.86 11.82 11.41
CA ASP A 211 -16.47 10.77 10.57
C ASP A 211 -15.39 10.02 9.78
N LEU A 212 -14.48 10.78 9.14
CA LEU A 212 -13.33 10.21 8.43
C LEU A 212 -12.39 9.44 9.38
N LYS A 213 -12.25 9.87 10.63
CA LYS A 213 -11.43 9.16 11.62
C LYS A 213 -12.00 7.78 11.92
N THR A 214 -13.30 7.67 12.09
CA THR A 214 -13.96 6.38 12.29
C THR A 214 -13.76 5.50 11.07
N GLN A 215 -14.03 6.03 9.87
CA GLN A 215 -13.87 5.29 8.61
C GLN A 215 -12.43 4.81 8.39
N VAL A 216 -11.43 5.68 8.55
CA VAL A 216 -10.02 5.31 8.36
C VAL A 216 -9.59 4.27 9.39
N GLY A 217 -10.02 4.41 10.65
CA GLY A 217 -9.75 3.38 11.64
C GLY A 217 -10.42 2.05 11.29
N ASP A 218 -11.66 2.07 10.84
CA ASP A 218 -12.39 0.85 10.41
C ASP A 218 -11.75 0.22 9.16
N ASP A 219 -11.19 1.01 8.25
CA ASP A 219 -10.45 0.51 7.08
C ASP A 219 -9.12 -0.15 7.50
N PHE A 220 -8.43 0.38 8.51
CA PHE A 220 -7.23 -0.24 9.08
C PHE A 220 -7.57 -1.54 9.83
N ASP A 221 -8.63 -1.52 10.65
CA ASP A 221 -9.15 -2.70 11.35
C ASP A 221 -9.55 -3.79 10.34
N ALA A 222 -10.25 -3.41 9.27
CA ALA A 222 -10.64 -4.33 8.20
C ALA A 222 -9.44 -4.96 7.50
N CYS A 223 -8.28 -4.28 7.44
CA CYS A 223 -7.04 -4.79 6.85
C CYS A 223 -6.18 -5.62 7.82
N ASP A 224 -6.69 -5.93 9.02
CA ASP A 224 -5.96 -6.59 10.11
C ASP A 224 -4.63 -5.88 10.43
N TYR A 225 -4.67 -4.54 10.39
CA TYR A 225 -3.50 -3.74 10.70
C TYR A 225 -3.18 -3.84 12.20
N PRO A 226 -1.96 -4.25 12.60
CA PRO A 226 -1.66 -4.51 14.00
C PRO A 226 -1.56 -3.21 14.81
N ASN A 227 -2.20 -3.19 15.98
CA ASN A 227 -2.06 -2.13 16.97
C ASN A 227 -2.39 -0.73 16.44
N VAL A 228 -3.47 -0.63 15.64
CA VAL A 228 -4.11 0.65 15.34
C VAL A 228 -5.03 1.04 16.49
N GLU A 229 -4.88 2.24 17.02
CA GLU A 229 -5.76 2.79 18.06
C GLU A 229 -6.35 4.12 17.60
N LYS A 230 -7.59 4.40 18.03
CA LYS A 230 -8.25 5.70 17.80
C LYS A 230 -8.03 6.56 19.05
N ALA A 231 -7.44 7.76 18.89
CA ALA A 231 -7.28 8.67 20.03
C ALA A 231 -8.64 9.03 20.64
N LEU A 232 -8.82 9.01 21.95
CA LEU A 232 -10.13 9.31 22.57
C LEU A 232 -10.43 10.82 22.67
N GLY A 233 -9.48 11.67 22.31
CA GLY A 233 -9.59 13.12 22.33
C GLY A 233 -8.22 13.78 22.42
N VAL A 234 -8.21 15.09 22.61
CA VAL A 234 -6.98 15.91 22.73
C VAL A 234 -6.14 15.44 23.93
N GLU A 235 -6.76 15.28 25.09
CA GLU A 235 -6.05 14.87 26.32
C GLU A 235 -5.49 13.45 26.24
N ASP A 236 -6.19 12.55 25.53
CA ASP A 236 -5.68 11.21 25.25
C ASP A 236 -4.44 11.25 24.35
N LEU A 237 -4.51 12.05 23.28
CA LEU A 237 -3.38 12.24 22.36
C LEU A 237 -2.18 12.86 23.09
N LYS A 238 -2.38 13.93 23.86
CA LYS A 238 -1.32 14.55 24.69
C LYS A 238 -0.68 13.53 25.63
N ARG A 239 -1.50 12.76 26.35
CA ARG A 239 -1.01 11.74 27.27
C ARG A 239 -0.13 10.71 26.56
N ARG A 240 -0.61 10.12 25.46
CA ARG A 240 0.14 9.13 24.66
C ARG A 240 1.47 9.67 24.15
N LEU A 241 1.47 10.92 23.68
CA LEU A 241 2.67 11.58 23.20
C LEU A 241 3.69 11.81 24.31
N ARG A 242 3.27 12.33 25.47
CA ARG A 242 4.13 12.53 26.66
C ARG A 242 4.69 11.22 27.20
N THR A 243 3.91 10.13 27.19
CA THR A 243 4.35 8.84 27.74
C THR A 243 5.21 8.02 26.77
N GLY A 244 5.59 8.58 25.62
CA GLY A 244 6.42 7.85 24.67
C GLY A 244 5.70 6.69 23.97
N TRP A 245 4.36 6.74 23.83
CA TRP A 245 3.57 5.63 23.29
C TRP A 245 4.00 5.26 21.87
N ARG A 246 4.10 3.97 21.58
CA ARG A 246 4.50 3.40 20.28
C ARG A 246 3.36 2.60 19.68
N GLY A 247 2.89 3.00 18.52
CA GLY A 247 1.79 2.35 17.81
C GLY A 247 1.40 3.13 16.56
N THR A 248 0.28 2.74 15.96
CA THR A 248 -0.37 3.56 14.94
C THR A 248 -1.61 4.20 15.55
N LEU A 249 -1.67 5.53 15.59
CA LEU A 249 -2.77 6.27 16.22
C LEU A 249 -3.52 7.07 15.18
N VAL A 250 -4.83 6.85 15.07
CA VAL A 250 -5.71 7.64 14.22
C VAL A 250 -6.26 8.82 15.02
N THR A 251 -6.12 10.03 14.50
CA THR A 251 -6.58 11.27 15.14
C THR A 251 -7.07 12.29 14.10
N THR A 252 -7.61 13.42 14.56
CA THR A 252 -8.05 14.50 13.67
C THR A 252 -7.15 15.73 13.76
N ILE A 253 -7.13 16.53 12.70
CA ILE A 253 -6.40 17.81 12.66
C ILE A 253 -6.85 18.77 13.77
N GLN A 254 -8.14 18.79 14.12
CA GLN A 254 -8.65 19.65 15.22
C GLN A 254 -8.06 19.27 16.58
N SER A 255 -7.60 18.02 16.73
CA SER A 255 -6.95 17.63 17.98
C SER A 255 -5.63 18.36 18.19
N PHE A 256 -4.97 18.74 17.09
CA PHE A 256 -3.72 19.49 17.11
C PHE A 256 -3.89 21.02 17.25
N GLN A 257 -5.11 21.54 17.10
CA GLN A 257 -5.42 22.96 17.33
C GLN A 257 -5.52 23.31 18.83
N LYS A 258 -5.45 22.32 19.71
CA LYS A 258 -5.60 22.47 21.17
C LYS A 258 -4.38 21.88 21.90
N MET A 259 -3.20 22.10 21.35
CA MET A 259 -1.93 21.54 21.82
C MET A 259 -0.97 22.58 22.41
N ASP A 260 -1.41 23.82 22.58
CA ASP A 260 -0.54 24.94 22.99
C ASP A 260 0.08 24.76 24.39
N ASP A 261 -0.52 23.91 25.22
CA ASP A 261 -0.06 23.52 26.57
C ASP A 261 0.77 22.22 26.59
N LEU A 262 1.08 21.66 25.43
CA LEU A 262 1.96 20.51 25.29
C LEU A 262 3.39 21.01 25.06
N GLU A 263 4.27 20.75 26.02
CA GLU A 263 5.70 21.02 25.86
C GLU A 263 6.25 20.31 24.61
N PRO A 264 7.24 20.90 23.92
CA PRO A 264 7.88 20.28 22.76
C PRO A 264 8.35 18.86 23.08
N ILE A 265 7.98 17.91 22.23
CA ILE A 265 8.38 16.52 22.39
C ILE A 265 9.67 16.32 21.61
N ASP A 266 10.76 16.10 22.34
CA ASP A 266 12.06 15.79 21.75
C ASP A 266 12.16 14.30 21.40
N ARG A 267 11.47 13.92 20.32
CA ARG A 267 11.48 12.56 19.75
C ARG A 267 11.48 12.64 18.22
N ASP A 268 12.40 11.90 17.62
CA ASP A 268 12.51 11.82 16.15
C ASP A 268 11.80 10.59 15.54
N ASP A 269 11.10 9.81 16.36
CA ASP A 269 10.36 8.60 15.97
C ASP A 269 8.83 8.81 15.94
N ILE A 270 8.37 10.06 15.78
CA ILE A 270 6.96 10.41 15.59
C ILE A 270 6.73 10.82 14.13
N ILE A 271 5.99 10.00 13.38
CA ILE A 271 5.80 10.17 11.94
C ILE A 271 4.31 10.44 11.67
N CYS A 272 4.01 11.57 11.03
CA CYS A 272 2.64 11.98 10.70
C CYS A 272 2.31 11.71 9.24
N LEU A 273 1.28 10.90 8.99
CA LEU A 273 0.65 10.73 7.68
C LEU A 273 -0.70 11.46 7.70
N VAL A 274 -0.84 12.50 6.88
CA VAL A 274 -2.02 13.39 6.90
C VAL A 274 -2.86 13.17 5.64
N ASP A 275 -4.14 12.86 5.81
CA ASP A 275 -5.12 12.74 4.72
C ASP A 275 -5.91 14.04 4.54
N GLU A 276 -6.17 14.40 3.28
CA GLU A 276 -6.94 15.59 2.85
C GLU A 276 -6.53 16.89 3.58
N CYS A 277 -5.31 17.35 3.30
CA CYS A 277 -4.81 18.67 3.72
C CYS A 277 -5.55 19.82 3.00
N HIS A 278 -6.81 20.09 3.33
CA HIS A 278 -7.51 21.26 2.81
C HIS A 278 -6.87 22.56 3.34
N ARG A 279 -6.59 23.50 2.42
CA ARG A 279 -5.85 24.76 2.67
C ARG A 279 -6.49 25.66 3.74
N THR A 280 -7.75 25.46 4.13
CA THR A 280 -8.47 26.29 5.10
C THR A 280 -7.90 26.22 6.52
N GLN A 281 -6.98 25.30 6.84
CA GLN A 281 -6.39 25.18 8.18
C GLN A 281 -4.89 25.50 8.27
N LYS A 282 -4.23 25.87 7.15
CA LYS A 282 -2.80 26.25 7.17
C LYS A 282 -2.53 27.64 7.77
N SER A 283 -3.54 28.47 7.98
CA SER A 283 -3.38 29.84 8.48
C SER A 283 -3.06 29.95 9.97
N ALA A 284 -2.98 28.85 10.72
CA ALA A 284 -2.78 28.86 12.17
C ALA A 284 -1.39 28.36 12.64
N ARG A 285 -0.41 28.17 11.76
CA ARG A 285 0.93 27.71 12.16
C ARG A 285 2.04 28.58 11.57
N GLY A 286 2.38 29.62 12.32
CA GLY A 286 3.68 30.25 12.32
C GLY A 286 4.13 30.37 13.77
N THR A 287 4.94 29.41 14.23
CA THR A 287 5.98 29.44 15.28
C THR A 287 6.30 28.02 15.70
#